data_AF-A0A286TUU6-F1
#
_entry.id   AF-A0A286TUU6-F1
#
_cell.length_a   1.000
_cell.length_b   1.000
_cell.length_c   1.000
_cell.angle_alpha   90.00
_cell.angle_beta   90.00
_cell.angle_gamma   90.00
#
_symmetry.space_group_name_H-M   'P 1'
#
loop_
_entity.id
_entity.type
_entity.pdbx_description
1 polymer ?
#
loop_
_entity_poly.entity_id
_entity_poly.type
_entity_poly.pdbx_seq_one_letter_code
_entity_poly.pdbx_strand_id
1 'polypeptide(L)'
;MVSILTHKKVLTFCLILMSVNFSFHTGVSFSGEKDTSADLKFSGVDFKNGLLKVSVDKQSFKKVMNEIAKKADIQILIYFAAEEELTIGFDYLPLEKGLKRLLRGKNYAFCRSREDQQPDRLTSVMVFNREEGVSVVIKDEIMTLDQQQSLDEILQKHFLNGGNPSKQFDEALEKVIKMDIHKEVTDFKNALYQSGVEAGSKEIREISAVFDKLQKDVEETFPPLNN
;
A
#
# COMPACT_ATOMS: atom_id res chain seq x y z
N MET A 1 -35.10 -11.39 38.92
CA MET A 1 -34.49 -10.09 39.32
C MET A 1 -33.00 -10.25 39.65
N VAL A 2 -32.16 -10.67 38.69
CA VAL A 2 -30.70 -10.86 38.92
C VAL A 2 -29.81 -10.11 37.90
N SER A 3 -30.37 -9.51 36.84
CA SER A 3 -29.54 -8.98 35.74
C SER A 3 -29.00 -7.54 35.90
N ILE A 4 -29.43 -6.77 36.90
CA ILE A 4 -29.02 -5.35 37.01
C ILE A 4 -27.70 -5.19 37.79
N LEU A 5 -27.37 -6.14 38.68
CA LEU A 5 -26.20 -6.05 39.54
C LEU A 5 -24.89 -6.43 38.84
N THR A 6 -24.96 -7.26 37.79
CA THR A 6 -23.80 -7.69 36.99
C THR A 6 -23.30 -6.60 36.05
N HIS A 7 -24.18 -5.80 35.46
CA HIS A 7 -23.78 -4.71 34.56
C HIS A 7 -22.97 -3.60 35.24
N LYS A 8 -23.29 -3.26 36.50
CA LYS A 8 -22.53 -2.25 37.24
C LYS A 8 -21.09 -2.68 37.52
N LYS A 9 -20.85 -3.96 37.80
CA LYS A 9 -19.49 -4.47 38.08
C LYS A 9 -18.61 -4.53 36.83
N VAL A 10 -19.19 -4.86 35.68
CA VAL A 10 -18.47 -4.88 34.39
C VAL A 10 -18.07 -3.47 33.96
N LEU A 11 -18.96 -2.49 34.13
CA LEU A 11 -18.66 -1.10 33.78
C LEU A 11 -17.52 -0.51 34.63
N THR A 12 -17.52 -0.79 35.95
CA THR A 12 -16.43 -0.34 36.84
C THR A 12 -15.09 -0.98 36.46
N PHE A 13 -15.09 -2.25 36.06
CA PHE A 13 -13.87 -2.94 35.61
C PHE A 13 -13.32 -2.35 34.30
N CYS A 14 -14.19 -2.00 33.34
CA CYS A 14 -13.78 -1.31 32.11
C CYS A 14 -13.17 0.07 32.36
N LEU A 15 -13.70 0.85 33.31
CA LEU A 15 -13.16 2.18 33.65
C LEU A 15 -11.75 2.09 34.26
N ILE A 16 -11.47 1.05 35.06
CA ILE A 16 -10.15 0.81 35.64
C ILE A 16 -9.14 0.41 34.55
N LEU A 17 -9.54 -0.47 33.61
CA LEU A 17 -8.68 -0.87 32.49
C LEU A 17 -8.32 0.30 31.54
N MET A 18 -9.23 1.25 31.34
CA MET A 18 -8.96 2.43 30.53
C MET A 18 -7.99 3.41 31.20
N SER A 19 -7.99 3.49 32.53
CA SER A 19 -7.13 4.41 33.29
C SER A 19 -5.68 3.90 33.43
N VAL A 20 -5.45 2.59 33.40
CA VAL A 20 -4.09 2.02 33.40
C VAL A 20 -3.39 2.22 32.05
N ASN A 21 -4.13 2.18 30.93
CA ASN A 21 -3.54 2.43 29.60
C ASN A 21 -3.20 3.91 29.34
N PHE A 22 -3.86 4.84 30.06
CA PHE A 22 -3.59 6.27 29.90
C PHE A 22 -2.24 6.72 30.48
N SER A 23 -1.64 5.94 31.38
CA SER A 23 -0.35 6.27 32.01
C SER A 23 0.89 5.91 31.17
N PHE A 24 0.74 5.24 30.02
CA PHE A 24 1.89 4.82 29.20
C PHE A 24 2.26 5.77 28.04
N HIS A 25 1.54 6.88 27.83
CA HIS A 25 1.85 7.83 26.74
C HIS A 25 2.27 9.24 27.18
N THR A 26 2.33 9.54 28.48
CA THR A 26 2.90 10.82 28.95
C THR A 26 4.38 10.70 29.26
N GLY A 27 5.17 11.04 28.24
CA GLY A 27 6.50 11.66 28.31
C GLY A 27 7.34 11.46 29.57
N VAL A 28 8.21 10.46 29.54
CA VAL A 28 9.50 10.57 30.24
C VAL A 28 10.32 11.62 29.50
N SER A 29 10.33 12.85 30.00
CA SER A 29 11.37 13.82 29.65
C SER A 29 12.69 13.31 30.21
N PHE A 30 13.51 12.71 29.34
CA PHE A 30 14.92 12.48 29.66
C PHE A 30 15.59 13.85 29.76
N SER A 31 15.70 14.34 31.00
CA SER A 31 16.62 15.40 31.37
C SER A 31 18.02 14.94 30.97
N GLY A 32 18.61 15.64 30.01
CA GLY A 32 19.93 15.34 29.47
C GLY A 32 20.99 15.40 30.56
N GLU A 33 21.44 14.23 30.99
CA GLU A 33 22.71 14.04 31.66
C GLU A 33 23.80 14.28 30.61
N LYS A 34 24.47 15.43 30.76
CA LYS A 34 25.48 15.92 29.84
C LYS A 34 26.82 15.29 30.21
N ASP A 35 26.94 14.00 29.93
CA ASP A 35 28.22 13.32 30.06
C ASP A 35 29.16 13.80 28.96
N THR A 36 30.06 14.67 29.42
CA THR A 36 31.19 15.22 28.69
C THR A 36 32.23 14.12 28.60
N SER A 37 31.98 13.16 27.73
CA SER A 37 32.87 12.04 27.39
C SER A 37 33.29 12.24 25.94
N ALA A 38 34.62 12.30 25.73
CA ALA A 38 35.34 12.60 24.49
C ALA A 38 34.52 12.50 23.18
N ASP A 39 34.44 13.64 22.50
CA ASP A 39 33.71 13.98 21.27
C ASP A 39 33.99 13.02 20.09
N LEU A 40 33.48 11.80 20.18
CA LEU A 40 33.31 10.93 19.02
C LEU A 40 32.14 11.48 18.22
N LYS A 41 32.47 12.37 17.27
CA LYS A 41 31.51 12.92 16.31
C LYS A 41 30.76 11.76 15.65
N PHE A 42 29.50 11.59 16.06
CA PHE A 42 28.64 10.50 15.59
C PHE A 42 28.60 10.46 14.06
N SER A 43 28.89 9.29 13.50
CA SER A 43 28.81 9.00 12.07
C SER A 43 28.02 7.72 11.86
N GLY A 44 26.91 7.81 11.14
CA GLY A 44 26.00 6.70 10.85
C GLY A 44 24.53 7.08 10.94
N VAL A 45 23.71 6.04 11.08
CA VAL A 45 22.25 6.12 11.27
C VAL A 45 21.94 5.61 12.67
N ASP A 46 21.06 6.25 13.43
CA ASP A 46 20.52 5.76 14.69
C ASP A 46 19.00 5.94 14.72
N PHE A 47 18.28 4.99 15.31
CA PHE A 47 16.84 5.03 15.41
C PHE A 47 16.40 4.56 16.79
N LYS A 48 15.80 5.47 17.56
CA LYS A 48 15.35 5.21 18.93
C LYS A 48 14.06 5.95 19.21
N ASN A 49 13.10 5.28 19.85
CA ASN A 49 11.82 5.88 20.27
C ASN A 49 11.06 6.59 19.13
N GLY A 50 11.09 6.03 17.91
CA GLY A 50 10.44 6.65 16.74
C GLY A 50 11.20 7.83 16.12
N LEU A 51 12.38 8.17 16.66
CA LEU A 51 13.21 9.28 16.24
C LEU A 51 14.46 8.78 15.50
N LEU A 52 14.68 9.34 14.33
CA LEU A 52 15.77 9.06 13.42
C LEU A 52 16.85 10.15 13.54
N LYS A 53 18.09 9.71 13.74
CA LYS A 53 19.31 10.52 13.70
C LYS A 53 20.19 10.00 12.58
N VAL A 54 20.66 10.90 11.71
CA VAL A 54 21.54 10.56 10.59
C VAL A 54 22.66 11.57 10.55
N SER A 55 23.90 11.09 10.46
CA SER A 55 25.09 11.91 10.25
C SER A 55 26.02 11.12 9.35
N VAL A 56 25.98 11.40 8.05
CA VAL A 56 26.77 10.68 7.06
C VAL A 56 27.42 11.68 6.10
N ASP A 57 28.63 11.36 5.68
CA ASP A 57 29.37 12.12 4.67
C ASP A 57 29.81 11.17 3.56
N LYS A 58 29.44 11.50 2.31
CA LYS A 58 29.74 10.72 1.09
C LYS A 58 29.46 9.23 1.22
N GLN A 59 28.32 8.87 1.82
CA GLN A 59 27.89 7.46 1.91
C GLN A 59 26.87 7.14 0.82
N SER A 60 26.97 5.94 0.24
CA SER A 60 25.98 5.46 -0.74
C SER A 60 24.55 5.58 -0.20
N PHE A 61 23.68 6.21 -0.99
CA PHE A 61 22.26 6.36 -0.67
C PHE A 61 21.62 5.00 -0.33
N LYS A 62 21.87 3.97 -1.15
CA LYS A 62 21.36 2.61 -0.92
C LYS A 62 21.79 2.07 0.44
N LYS A 63 23.05 2.29 0.84
CA LYS A 63 23.56 1.85 2.15
C LYS A 63 22.88 2.58 3.30
N VAL A 64 22.70 3.89 3.19
CA VAL A 64 22.01 4.69 4.23
C VAL A 64 20.55 4.25 4.37
N MET A 65 19.83 4.05 3.26
CA MET A 65 18.44 3.59 3.28
C MET A 65 18.30 2.18 3.87
N ASN A 66 19.21 1.25 3.53
CA ASN A 66 19.21 -0.10 4.10
C ASN A 66 19.45 -0.11 5.62
N GLU A 67 20.33 0.75 6.12
CA GLU A 67 20.55 0.93 7.56
C GLU A 67 19.29 1.46 8.26
N ILE A 68 18.60 2.42 7.64
CA ILE A 68 17.33 2.93 8.17
C ILE A 68 16.27 1.84 8.19
N ALA A 69 16.10 1.10 7.08
CA ALA A 69 15.15 0.00 6.96
C ALA A 69 15.36 -1.03 8.08
N LYS A 70 16.61 -1.43 8.30
CA LYS A 70 17.00 -2.39 9.33
C LYS A 70 16.75 -1.87 10.75
N LYS A 71 17.09 -0.61 11.04
CA LYS A 71 16.96 -0.04 12.39
C LYS A 71 15.54 0.36 12.75
N ALA A 72 14.75 0.78 11.78
CA ALA A 72 13.37 1.20 11.96
C ALA A 72 12.34 0.10 11.74
N ASP A 73 12.78 -1.11 11.37
CA ASP A 73 11.91 -2.25 11.08
C ASP A 73 10.81 -1.89 10.05
N ILE A 74 11.25 -1.29 8.93
CA ILE A 74 10.41 -0.94 7.79
C ILE A 74 11.02 -1.49 6.50
N GLN A 75 10.18 -1.74 5.50
CA GLN A 75 10.63 -2.10 4.17
C GLN A 75 10.97 -0.84 3.37
N ILE A 76 12.09 -0.86 2.63
CA ILE A 76 12.43 0.23 1.71
C ILE A 76 12.83 -0.38 0.37
N LEU A 77 12.08 -0.04 -0.69
CA LEU A 77 12.26 -0.53 -2.05
C LEU A 77 12.81 0.60 -2.93
N ILE A 78 13.97 0.37 -3.53
CA ILE A 78 14.67 1.35 -4.38
C ILE A 78 14.71 0.79 -5.80
N TYR A 79 14.01 1.42 -6.73
CA TYR A 79 13.79 0.91 -8.10
C TYR A 79 14.78 1.46 -9.14
N PHE A 80 15.82 2.18 -8.73
CA PHE A 80 16.82 2.76 -9.64
C PHE A 80 18.24 2.45 -9.18
N ALA A 81 19.20 2.61 -10.09
CA ALA A 81 20.62 2.53 -9.79
C ALA A 81 21.04 3.69 -8.88
N ALA A 82 20.88 3.50 -7.57
CA ALA A 82 21.21 4.50 -6.56
C ALA A 82 22.71 4.49 -6.23
N GLU A 83 23.55 4.77 -7.23
CA GLU A 83 24.99 5.01 -7.05
C GLU A 83 25.30 6.37 -6.42
N GLU A 84 24.27 7.18 -6.18
CA GLU A 84 24.38 8.50 -5.57
C GLU A 84 24.95 8.44 -4.15
N GLU A 85 25.92 9.30 -3.88
CA GLU A 85 26.46 9.54 -2.54
C GLU A 85 25.63 10.61 -1.82
N LEU A 86 25.47 10.43 -0.52
CA LEU A 86 24.67 11.28 0.35
C LEU A 86 25.55 11.85 1.47
N THR A 87 25.57 13.18 1.57
CA THR A 87 26.11 13.93 2.71
C THR A 87 24.94 14.65 3.40
N ILE A 88 24.54 14.17 4.57
CA ILE A 88 23.46 14.78 5.34
C ILE A 88 23.66 14.59 6.85
N GLY A 89 23.20 15.57 7.62
CA GLY A 89 23.16 15.53 9.07
C GLY A 89 21.83 16.05 9.61
N PHE A 90 21.21 15.30 10.52
CA PHE A 90 20.12 15.76 11.38
C PHE A 90 19.98 14.85 12.61
N ASP A 91 19.51 15.45 13.70
CA ASP A 91 19.33 14.75 14.98
C ASP A 91 17.85 14.57 15.31
N TYR A 92 17.49 13.34 15.67
CA TYR A 92 16.24 12.95 16.32
C TYR A 92 14.96 13.51 15.69
N LEU A 93 14.81 13.35 14.37
CA LEU A 93 13.56 13.67 13.67
C LEU A 93 12.60 12.49 13.69
N PRO A 94 11.26 12.70 13.76
CA PRO A 94 10.30 11.63 13.53
C PRO A 94 10.60 10.89 12.22
N LEU A 95 10.49 9.56 12.21
CA LEU A 95 10.87 8.69 11.09
C LEU A 95 10.45 9.25 9.73
N GLU A 96 9.15 9.56 9.58
CA GLU A 96 8.61 10.08 8.34
C GLU A 96 9.22 11.42 7.94
N LYS A 97 9.44 12.33 8.90
CA LYS A 97 10.05 13.64 8.65
C LYS A 97 11.53 13.49 8.27
N GLY A 98 12.24 12.55 8.89
CA GLY A 98 13.62 12.21 8.53
C GLY A 98 13.71 11.63 7.12
N LEU A 99 12.83 10.69 6.77
CA LEU A 99 12.74 10.11 5.43
C LEU A 99 12.40 11.17 4.37
N LYS A 100 11.41 12.03 4.61
CA LYS A 100 11.10 13.16 3.70
C LYS A 100 12.31 14.06 3.45
N ARG A 101 13.15 14.26 4.46
CA ARG A 101 14.38 15.07 4.35
C ARG A 101 15.45 14.35 3.53
N LEU A 102 15.61 13.05 3.70
CA LEU A 102 16.55 12.20 2.94
C LEU A 102 16.14 12.04 1.47
N LEU A 103 14.84 11.94 1.21
CA LEU A 103 14.26 11.71 -0.11
C LEU A 103 13.98 13.02 -0.86
N ARG A 104 14.49 14.15 -0.37
CA ARG A 104 14.25 15.45 -1.01
C ARG A 104 14.79 15.45 -2.44
N GLY A 105 13.94 15.81 -3.40
CA GLY A 105 14.29 15.82 -4.81
C GLY A 105 14.15 14.47 -5.52
N LYS A 106 13.68 13.43 -4.83
CA LYS A 106 13.38 12.10 -5.38
C LYS A 106 11.86 11.88 -5.42
N ASN A 107 11.41 11.02 -6.31
CA ASN A 107 10.03 10.56 -6.34
C ASN A 107 9.88 9.39 -5.35
N TYR A 108 8.90 9.44 -4.45
CA TYR A 108 8.69 8.38 -3.48
C TYR A 108 7.22 8.26 -3.06
N ALA A 109 6.86 7.08 -2.56
CA ALA A 109 5.56 6.79 -1.98
C ALA A 109 5.72 6.14 -0.59
N PHE A 110 4.83 6.48 0.33
CA PHE A 110 4.73 5.84 1.64
C PHE A 110 3.53 4.90 1.68
N CYS A 111 3.79 3.65 2.01
CA CYS A 111 2.78 2.64 2.25
C CYS A 111 2.61 2.49 3.77
N ARG A 112 1.36 2.48 4.22
CA ARG A 112 1.00 2.36 5.63
C ARG A 112 0.12 1.14 5.84
N SER A 113 0.27 0.50 6.99
CA SER A 113 -0.63 -0.60 7.36
C SER A 113 -2.02 -0.04 7.66
N ARG A 114 -3.05 -0.80 7.28
CA ARG A 114 -4.44 -0.60 7.72
C ARG A 114 -4.83 -1.53 8.88
N GLU A 115 -3.88 -2.25 9.44
CA GLU A 115 -4.15 -3.23 10.49
C GLU A 115 -4.66 -2.57 11.78
N ASP A 116 -5.69 -3.16 12.37
CA ASP A 116 -6.52 -2.57 13.44
C ASP A 116 -5.73 -2.12 14.69
N GLN A 117 -4.53 -2.67 14.90
CA GLN A 117 -3.75 -2.40 16.10
C GLN A 117 -2.95 -1.09 16.05
N GLN A 118 -2.56 -0.62 14.86
CA GLN A 118 -1.85 0.66 14.68
C GLN A 118 -2.18 1.26 13.31
N PRO A 119 -3.38 1.87 13.16
CA PRO A 119 -3.69 2.63 11.96
C PRO A 119 -2.61 3.71 11.76
N ASP A 120 -2.13 3.83 10.52
CA ASP A 120 -1.14 4.84 10.11
C ASP A 120 0.34 4.53 10.42
N ARG A 121 0.68 3.30 10.87
CA ARG A 121 2.08 2.86 10.95
C ARG A 121 2.69 2.76 9.55
N LEU A 122 3.81 3.47 9.34
CA LEU A 122 4.63 3.35 8.13
C LEU A 122 5.22 1.92 8.04
N THR A 123 4.90 1.20 6.96
CA THR A 123 5.38 -0.16 6.74
C THR A 123 6.39 -0.24 5.61
N SER A 124 6.17 0.52 4.54
CA SER A 124 7.05 0.47 3.37
C SER A 124 7.24 1.86 2.73
N VAL A 125 8.41 2.04 2.12
CA VAL A 125 8.78 3.23 1.35
C VAL A 125 9.27 2.78 -0.01
N MET A 126 8.64 3.29 -1.08
CA MET A 126 9.07 3.04 -2.46
C MET A 126 9.74 4.29 -3.01
N VAL A 127 10.92 4.15 -3.61
CA VAL A 127 11.68 5.26 -4.21
C VAL A 127 11.91 5.01 -5.70
N PHE A 128 11.54 5.99 -6.51
CA PHE A 128 11.55 5.94 -7.98
C PHE A 128 12.53 6.95 -8.56
N ASN A 129 13.03 6.68 -9.77
CA ASN A 129 13.79 7.66 -10.53
C ASN A 129 12.88 8.85 -10.90
N ARG A 130 13.46 10.03 -11.05
CA ARG A 130 12.73 11.23 -11.49
C ARG A 130 12.52 11.25 -13.00
N GLU A 131 13.44 10.67 -13.75
CA GLU A 131 13.45 10.67 -15.22
C GLU A 131 12.58 9.57 -15.81
N GLU A 132 12.50 8.44 -15.11
CA GLU A 132 11.46 7.44 -15.35
C GLU A 132 10.22 7.95 -14.62
N GLY A 133 9.41 8.75 -15.32
CA GLY A 133 8.03 8.99 -14.88
C GLY A 133 7.41 7.65 -14.50
N VAL A 134 6.57 7.64 -13.46
CA VAL A 134 5.92 6.42 -12.94
C VAL A 134 5.10 5.77 -14.06
N SER A 135 5.75 5.05 -14.97
CA SER A 135 5.15 3.90 -15.61
C SER A 135 5.02 2.95 -14.45
N VAL A 136 3.78 2.77 -14.00
CA VAL A 136 3.41 1.64 -13.16
C VAL A 136 3.72 0.42 -14.02
N VAL A 137 4.98 0.00 -14.03
CA VAL A 137 5.41 -1.27 -14.57
C VAL A 137 4.89 -2.25 -13.54
N ILE A 138 3.68 -2.73 -13.78
CA ILE A 138 3.13 -3.95 -13.19
C ILE A 138 4.04 -5.08 -13.71
N LYS A 139 5.21 -5.22 -13.07
CA LYS A 139 6.00 -6.44 -13.04
C LYS A 139 5.73 -6.99 -11.63
N ASP A 140 5.13 -8.16 -11.43
CA ASP A 140 5.04 -9.34 -12.27
C ASP A 140 3.77 -10.12 -11.85
N GLU A 141 2.90 -10.46 -12.81
CA GLU A 141 2.11 -11.70 -12.84
C GLU A 141 1.39 -11.79 -14.20
N ILE A 142 2.01 -12.54 -15.12
CA ILE A 142 1.50 -13.10 -16.40
C ILE A 142 0.41 -12.26 -17.12
N MET A 143 0.77 -11.08 -17.63
CA MET A 143 0.04 -10.55 -18.78
C MET A 143 0.41 -11.41 -19.99
N THR A 144 -0.57 -12.11 -20.56
CA THR A 144 -0.35 -12.90 -21.77
C THR A 144 0.02 -11.98 -22.94
N LEU A 145 0.77 -12.49 -23.91
CA LEU A 145 1.20 -11.70 -25.09
C LEU A 145 -0.01 -11.06 -25.81
N ASP A 146 -1.15 -11.76 -25.82
CA ASP A 146 -2.40 -11.27 -26.40
C ASP A 146 -3.02 -10.11 -25.61
N GLN A 147 -2.93 -10.12 -24.27
CA GLN A 147 -3.37 -9.00 -23.44
C GLN A 147 -2.46 -7.78 -23.62
N GLN A 148 -1.15 -8.00 -23.82
CA GLN A 148 -0.20 -6.91 -24.05
C GLN A 148 -0.41 -6.26 -25.43
N GLN A 149 -0.65 -7.05 -26.48
CA GLN A 149 -1.02 -6.52 -27.79
C GLN A 149 -2.36 -5.77 -27.77
N SER A 150 -3.34 -6.30 -27.04
CA SER A 150 -4.64 -5.63 -26.86
C SER A 150 -4.50 -4.30 -26.12
N LEU A 151 -3.64 -4.23 -25.10
CA LEU A 151 -3.37 -3.01 -24.36
C LEU A 151 -2.67 -1.97 -25.24
N ASP A 152 -1.66 -2.37 -26.02
CA ASP A 152 -0.95 -1.48 -26.92
C ASP A 152 -1.86 -0.92 -28.02
N GLU A 153 -2.76 -1.72 -28.59
CA GLU A 153 -3.76 -1.24 -29.56
C GLU A 153 -4.74 -0.23 -28.93
N ILE A 154 -5.19 -0.48 -27.70
CA ILE A 154 -6.09 0.43 -26.97
C ILE A 154 -5.38 1.75 -26.66
N LEU A 155 -4.13 1.67 -26.19
CA LEU A 155 -3.33 2.85 -25.90
C LEU A 155 -3.06 3.66 -27.17
N GLN A 156 -2.70 3.01 -28.27
CA GLN A 156 -2.41 3.68 -29.54
C GLN A 156 -3.66 4.33 -30.16
N LYS A 157 -4.83 3.67 -30.07
CA LYS A 157 -6.11 4.16 -30.61
C LYS A 157 -6.66 5.37 -29.84
N HIS A 158 -6.44 5.41 -28.52
CA HIS A 158 -7.04 6.45 -27.66
C HIS A 158 -6.09 7.61 -27.37
N PHE A 159 -4.79 7.38 -27.14
CA PHE A 159 -3.86 8.43 -26.70
C PHE A 159 -3.27 9.28 -27.83
N LEU A 160 -3.29 8.81 -29.09
CA LEU A 160 -2.83 9.62 -30.23
C LEU A 160 -3.91 10.58 -30.78
N ASN A 161 -5.16 10.45 -30.32
CA ASN A 161 -6.28 11.30 -30.74
C ASN A 161 -6.68 12.29 -29.63
N GLY A 162 -5.77 13.21 -29.28
CA GLY A 162 -6.05 14.57 -28.76
C GLY A 162 -7.06 14.78 -27.62
N GLY A 163 -7.47 13.77 -26.87
CA GLY A 163 -8.43 13.87 -25.77
C GLY A 163 -7.76 13.96 -24.40
N ASN A 164 -8.53 14.30 -23.36
CA ASN A 164 -8.03 14.41 -22.00
C ASN A 164 -7.57 13.02 -21.47
N PRO A 165 -6.26 12.82 -21.25
CA PRO A 165 -5.68 11.50 -21.01
C PRO A 165 -6.14 10.84 -19.71
N SER A 166 -6.54 11.62 -18.69
CA SER A 166 -7.05 11.07 -17.43
C SER A 166 -8.38 10.35 -17.63
N LYS A 167 -9.30 10.95 -18.39
CA LYS A 167 -10.62 10.37 -18.64
C LYS A 167 -10.53 9.12 -19.52
N GLN A 168 -9.63 9.13 -20.49
CA GLN A 168 -9.40 7.99 -21.39
C GLN A 168 -8.72 6.82 -20.67
N PHE A 169 -7.83 7.10 -19.71
CA PHE A 169 -7.22 6.07 -18.89
C PHE A 169 -8.25 5.40 -17.97
N ASP A 170 -9.11 6.19 -17.31
CA ASP A 170 -10.18 5.65 -16.46
C ASP A 170 -11.17 4.80 -17.29
N GLU A 171 -11.55 5.26 -18.49
CA GLU A 171 -12.40 4.49 -19.42
C GLU A 171 -11.73 3.21 -19.94
N ALA A 172 -10.42 3.24 -20.19
CA ALA A 172 -9.66 2.06 -20.61
C ALA A 172 -9.51 1.04 -19.48
N LEU A 173 -9.23 1.50 -18.26
CA LEU A 173 -9.11 0.65 -17.07
C LEU A 173 -10.46 -0.02 -16.76
N GLU A 174 -11.55 0.72 -16.85
CA GLU A 174 -12.91 0.19 -16.65
C GLU A 174 -13.27 -0.88 -17.69
N LYS A 175 -12.83 -0.73 -18.95
CA LYS A 175 -13.01 -1.74 -20.00
C LYS A 175 -12.19 -3.01 -19.75
N VAL A 176 -10.93 -2.87 -19.33
CA VAL A 176 -10.07 -4.02 -19.02
C VAL A 176 -10.65 -4.82 -17.85
N ILE A 177 -11.12 -4.14 -16.79
CA ILE A 177 -11.79 -4.77 -15.64
C ILE A 177 -13.06 -5.52 -16.09
N LYS A 178 -13.88 -4.93 -16.97
CA LYS A 178 -15.07 -5.60 -17.53
C LYS A 178 -14.72 -6.82 -18.37
N MET A 179 -13.62 -6.78 -19.14
CA MET A 179 -13.19 -7.89 -20.00
C MET A 179 -12.70 -9.10 -19.20
N ASP A 180 -11.87 -8.90 -18.15
CA ASP A 180 -11.38 -10.00 -17.33
C ASP A 180 -12.50 -10.66 -16.52
N ILE A 181 -13.39 -9.85 -15.92
CA ILE A 181 -14.52 -10.40 -15.15
C ILE A 181 -15.45 -11.22 -16.06
N HIS A 182 -15.79 -10.72 -17.25
CA HIS A 182 -16.67 -11.47 -18.16
C HIS A 182 -16.01 -12.78 -18.65
N LYS A 183 -14.71 -12.77 -18.91
CA LYS A 183 -13.96 -13.95 -19.31
C LYS A 183 -13.92 -14.98 -18.18
N GLU A 184 -13.56 -14.58 -16.96
CA GLU A 184 -13.52 -15.49 -15.80
C GLU A 184 -14.89 -16.11 -15.48
N VAL A 185 -15.97 -15.30 -15.55
CA VAL A 185 -17.34 -15.78 -15.36
C VAL A 185 -17.73 -16.81 -16.43
N THR A 186 -17.30 -16.59 -17.68
CA THR A 186 -17.62 -17.49 -18.81
C THR A 186 -16.82 -18.78 -18.73
N ASP A 187 -15.53 -18.70 -18.39
CA ASP A 187 -14.65 -19.86 -18.20
C ASP A 187 -15.11 -20.72 -17.02
N PHE A 188 -15.55 -20.10 -15.92
CA PHE A 188 -16.15 -20.79 -14.78
C PHE A 188 -17.45 -21.51 -15.17
N LYS A 189 -18.34 -20.84 -15.91
CA LYS A 189 -19.60 -21.44 -16.40
C LYS A 189 -19.32 -22.63 -17.33
N ASN A 190 -18.35 -22.53 -18.22
CA ASN A 190 -17.93 -23.61 -19.11
C ASN A 190 -17.30 -24.78 -18.35
N ALA A 191 -16.48 -24.51 -17.33
CA ALA A 191 -15.91 -25.55 -16.47
C ALA A 191 -16.99 -26.32 -15.70
N LEU A 192 -18.02 -25.63 -15.20
CA LEU A 192 -19.18 -26.28 -14.57
C LEU A 192 -19.89 -27.22 -15.54
N TYR A 193 -20.12 -26.83 -16.80
CA TYR A 193 -20.74 -27.69 -17.81
C TYR A 193 -19.88 -28.91 -18.17
N GLN A 194 -18.55 -28.74 -18.26
CA GLN A 194 -17.63 -29.82 -18.60
C GLN A 194 -17.42 -30.84 -17.47
N SER A 195 -17.63 -30.43 -16.21
CA SER A 195 -17.48 -31.30 -15.04
C SER A 195 -18.54 -32.41 -14.93
N GLY A 196 -19.51 -32.46 -15.85
CA GLY A 196 -20.52 -33.54 -15.90
C GLY A 196 -21.49 -33.54 -14.72
N VAL A 197 -21.49 -32.49 -13.89
CA VAL A 197 -22.49 -32.34 -12.84
C VAL A 197 -23.81 -32.06 -13.54
N GLU A 198 -24.69 -33.05 -13.55
CA GLU A 198 -25.97 -32.97 -14.22
C GLU A 198 -26.70 -31.69 -13.78
N ALA A 199 -27.14 -30.89 -14.76
CA ALA A 199 -27.89 -29.63 -14.60
C ALA A 199 -29.25 -29.77 -13.86
N GLY A 200 -29.48 -30.92 -13.24
CA GLY A 200 -30.60 -31.25 -12.38
C GLY A 200 -30.37 -30.93 -10.90
N SER A 201 -29.14 -30.68 -10.43
CA SER A 201 -28.97 -30.29 -9.02
C SER A 201 -29.54 -28.89 -8.77
N LYS A 202 -30.32 -28.77 -7.71
CA LYS A 202 -30.97 -27.51 -7.32
C LYS A 202 -29.93 -26.43 -7.04
N GLU A 203 -28.79 -26.78 -6.46
CA GLU A 203 -27.71 -25.83 -6.16
C GLU A 203 -27.12 -25.19 -7.43
N ILE A 204 -26.96 -25.94 -8.53
CA ILE A 204 -26.41 -25.37 -9.78
C ILE A 204 -27.38 -24.37 -10.40
N ARG A 205 -28.69 -24.61 -10.31
CA ARG A 205 -29.70 -23.66 -10.80
C ARG A 205 -29.70 -22.37 -9.99
N GLU A 206 -29.52 -22.47 -8.68
CA GLU A 206 -29.41 -21.30 -7.80
C GLU A 206 -28.13 -20.51 -8.09
N ILE A 207 -27.00 -21.18 -8.28
CA ILE A 207 -25.74 -20.54 -8.65
C ILE A 207 -25.86 -19.85 -10.01
N SER A 208 -26.40 -20.53 -11.04
CA SER A 208 -26.61 -19.93 -12.36
C SER A 208 -27.52 -18.70 -12.29
N ALA A 209 -28.59 -18.74 -11.50
CA ALA A 209 -29.49 -17.61 -11.35
C ALA A 209 -28.82 -16.41 -10.65
N VAL A 210 -27.91 -16.66 -9.70
CA VAL A 210 -27.10 -15.60 -9.08
C VAL A 210 -26.15 -14.97 -10.10
N PHE A 211 -25.52 -15.78 -10.96
CA PHE A 211 -24.66 -15.28 -12.03
C PHE A 211 -25.44 -14.45 -13.06
N ASP A 212 -26.59 -14.93 -13.53
CA ASP A 212 -27.42 -14.19 -14.49
C ASP A 212 -27.91 -12.86 -13.89
N LYS A 213 -28.23 -12.85 -12.59
CA LYS A 213 -28.58 -11.63 -11.87
C LYS A 213 -27.39 -10.67 -11.76
N LEU A 214 -26.22 -11.16 -11.38
CA LEU A 214 -25.01 -10.34 -11.27
C LEU A 214 -24.63 -9.73 -12.63
N GLN A 215 -24.71 -10.50 -13.71
CA GLN A 215 -24.45 -10.00 -15.05
C GLN A 215 -25.43 -8.87 -15.41
N LYS A 216 -26.72 -9.07 -15.12
CA LYS A 216 -27.74 -8.04 -15.35
C LYS A 216 -27.49 -6.77 -14.50
N ASP A 217 -27.15 -6.92 -13.23
CA ASP A 217 -26.86 -5.79 -12.34
C ASP A 217 -25.62 -5.01 -12.83
N VAL A 218 -24.62 -5.70 -13.39
CA VAL A 218 -23.44 -5.07 -14.04
C VAL A 218 -23.84 -4.33 -15.32
N GLU A 219 -24.67 -4.92 -16.17
CA GLU A 219 -25.17 -4.28 -17.40
C GLU A 219 -26.05 -3.05 -17.10
N GLU A 220 -26.84 -3.08 -16.03
CA GLU A 220 -27.66 -1.94 -15.58
C GLU A 220 -26.83 -0.83 -14.93
N THR A 221 -25.82 -1.20 -14.13
CA THR A 221 -24.91 -0.23 -13.50
C THR A 221 -24.03 0.46 -14.54
N PHE A 222 -23.71 -0.24 -15.62
CA PHE A 222 -22.83 0.25 -16.67
C PHE A 222 -23.46 0.07 -18.07
N PRO A 223 -24.48 0.87 -18.42
CA PRO A 223 -25.15 0.73 -19.70
C PRO A 223 -24.17 0.96 -20.86
N PRO A 224 -24.30 0.20 -21.97
CA PRO A 224 -23.46 0.41 -23.13
C PRO A 224 -23.62 1.85 -23.64
N LEU A 225 -22.49 2.51 -23.89
CA LEU A 225 -22.48 3.83 -24.51
C LEU A 225 -23.02 3.69 -25.94
N ASN A 226 -24.24 4.17 -26.19
CA ASN A 226 -24.77 4.29 -27.54
C ASN A 226 -23.92 5.31 -28.30
N ASN A 227 -23.15 4.83 -29.28
CA ASN A 227 -22.49 5.66 -30.28
C ASN A 227 -23.51 6.27 -31.25
#